data_AF-A0A521IK72-F1
#
_entry.id   AF-A0A521IK72-F1
#
_cell.length_a   1.000
_cell.length_b   1.000
_cell.length_c   1.000
_cell.angle_alpha   90.00
_cell.angle_beta   90.00
_cell.angle_gamma   90.00
#
_symmetry.space_group_name_H-M   'P 1'
#
loop_
_entity.id
_entity.type
_entity.pdbx_description
1 polymer ?
#
loop_
_entity_poly.entity_id
_entity_poly.type
_entity_poly.pdbx_seq_one_letter_code
_entity_poly.pdbx_strand_id
1 'polypeptide(L)'
;MAKKPLGSTFTDVLKTFFLGRQRATLSILEEEQVQSPYRTMLRNFREKWSAMLGVYMFLAIFLAVFILPIFFPLDTQFQDPTQQNTRPTFSYMKYDKALQGNVASIDGGSVFGVGVDRDGKLYQWGTLSAKLQKMPPADKRYVQASAGLDHAVALDADGKVYTWGNDRFTLNMIPPELSSRKVKQVIAGHQISIALTEGGEIYVWGNSNLISIPVPKDKQGTFTKVVANTTLAAAITGNNELVILSSRETPFSYIPSEIQGRVRDVDLTERSAAAVTTDGRIYVWGGNDYGVMDIPAHAQGRAIAVSAGRGHFVALLDDGSVVAWGRNNYKQTNVPKLKNIVSIQSSYYQNYAVDKNGRIHTWGLKGYLMGTDQYGRDLFVRLLTGGRVTLTIGALAVIISAII
;
A
#
# COMPACT_ATOMS: atom_id res chain seq x y z
N MET A 1 42.95 7.28 -60.13
CA MET A 1 43.19 7.52 -58.69
C MET A 1 41.98 8.25 -58.10
N ALA A 2 41.14 7.56 -57.33
CA ALA A 2 39.92 8.14 -56.77
C ALA A 2 40.17 8.65 -55.33
N LYS A 3 39.90 9.94 -55.08
CA LYS A 3 39.88 10.53 -53.74
C LYS A 3 38.60 10.09 -53.02
N LYS A 4 38.72 9.38 -51.89
CA LYS A 4 37.62 9.15 -50.94
C LYS A 4 37.50 10.34 -49.98
N PRO A 5 36.28 10.82 -49.65
CA PRO A 5 36.10 11.87 -48.66
C PRO A 5 36.21 11.28 -47.25
N LEU A 6 37.01 11.91 -46.39
CA LEU A 6 37.12 11.59 -44.96
C LEU A 6 35.87 12.12 -44.24
N GLY A 7 34.81 11.32 -44.18
CA GLY A 7 33.68 11.57 -43.29
C GLY A 7 33.88 10.78 -42.01
N SER A 8 34.20 11.44 -40.89
CA SER A 8 34.21 10.81 -39.57
C SER A 8 32.77 10.48 -39.16
N THR A 9 32.47 9.21 -38.96
CA THR A 9 31.16 8.76 -38.50
C THR A 9 30.95 9.03 -37.01
N PHE A 10 29.70 9.27 -36.59
CA PHE A 10 29.31 9.55 -35.19
C PHE A 10 29.80 8.48 -34.19
N THR A 11 29.92 7.25 -34.67
CA THR A 11 30.50 6.10 -33.95
C THR A 11 31.98 6.24 -33.63
N ASP A 12 32.76 6.91 -34.48
CA ASP A 12 34.19 7.12 -34.25
C ASP A 12 34.43 8.25 -33.24
N VAL A 13 33.56 9.25 -33.21
CA VAL A 13 33.56 10.30 -32.19
C VAL A 13 33.27 9.68 -30.82
N LEU A 14 32.26 8.80 -30.72
CA LEU A 14 31.92 8.07 -29.50
C LEU A 14 33.05 7.16 -29.00
N LYS A 15 33.68 6.38 -29.89
CA LYS A 15 34.84 5.54 -29.52
C LYS A 15 36.03 6.37 -29.05
N THR A 16 36.27 7.52 -29.67
CA THR A 16 37.37 8.42 -29.29
C THR A 16 37.09 9.12 -27.95
N PHE A 17 35.81 9.38 -27.65
CA PHE A 17 35.38 10.02 -26.40
C PHE A 17 35.45 9.06 -25.19
N PHE A 18 35.14 7.76 -25.39
CA PHE A 18 35.05 6.78 -24.30
C PHE A 18 36.30 5.91 -24.08
N LEU A 19 37.09 5.60 -25.12
CA LEU A 19 38.19 4.61 -25.01
C LEU A 19 39.59 5.21 -25.10
N GLY A 20 39.72 6.51 -25.40
CA GLY A 20 41.01 7.17 -25.54
C GLY A 20 41.80 6.71 -26.77
N ARG A 21 42.41 7.65 -27.49
CA ARG A 21 43.32 7.31 -28.60
C ARG A 21 44.65 6.81 -28.03
N GLN A 22 45.10 5.61 -28.42
CA GLN A 22 46.53 5.31 -28.43
C GLN A 22 47.19 6.26 -29.43
N ARG A 23 48.11 7.12 -28.98
CA ARG A 23 48.87 8.02 -29.85
C ARG A 23 50.26 7.45 -30.09
N ALA A 24 50.64 7.41 -31.37
CA ALA A 24 52.03 7.39 -31.79
C ALA A 24 52.77 8.61 -31.21
N THR A 25 53.99 8.36 -30.76
CA THR A 25 54.89 9.32 -30.09
C THR A 25 55.26 10.48 -31.01
N LEU A 26 54.83 11.69 -30.65
CA LEU A 26 55.36 12.94 -31.19
C LEU A 26 56.12 13.68 -30.08
N SER A 27 57.14 14.43 -30.50
CA SER A 27 58.05 15.22 -29.67
C SER A 27 57.30 16.20 -28.76
N ILE A 28 57.67 16.22 -27.48
CA ILE A 28 57.10 17.07 -26.41
C ILE A 28 57.00 18.56 -26.80
N LEU A 29 57.94 19.06 -27.61
CA LEU A 29 58.02 20.47 -28.03
C LEU A 29 57.04 20.82 -29.17
N GLU A 30 56.68 19.86 -30.03
CA GLU A 30 55.68 20.06 -31.10
C GLU A 30 54.24 19.90 -30.58
N GLU A 31 54.04 19.15 -29.48
CA GLU A 31 52.74 19.07 -28.83
C GLU A 31 52.37 20.34 -28.04
N GLU A 32 53.34 21.10 -27.52
CA GLU A 32 53.09 22.35 -26.80
C GLU A 32 52.74 23.54 -27.70
N GLN A 33 53.27 23.60 -28.93
CA GLN A 33 53.00 24.72 -29.86
C GLN A 33 51.69 24.60 -30.66
N VAL A 34 51.04 23.43 -30.67
CA VAL A 34 49.87 23.16 -31.56
C VAL A 34 48.60 22.73 -30.78
N GLN A 35 48.62 22.73 -29.45
CA GLN A 35 47.41 22.43 -28.67
C GLN A 35 46.66 23.70 -28.30
N SER A 36 45.41 23.81 -28.78
CA SER A 36 44.54 24.89 -28.36
C SER A 36 44.35 24.83 -26.83
N PRO A 37 44.28 25.98 -26.14
CA PRO A 37 44.10 26.04 -24.68
C PRO A 37 42.94 25.14 -24.18
N TYR A 38 41.90 25.00 -24.99
CA TYR A 38 40.76 24.12 -24.74
C TYR A 38 41.13 22.63 -24.69
N ARG A 39 41.96 22.14 -25.60
CA ARG A 39 42.40 20.72 -25.62
C ARG A 39 43.28 20.40 -24.41
N THR A 40 44.16 21.32 -24.02
CA THR A 40 45.00 21.18 -22.83
C THR A 40 44.15 21.15 -21.56
N MET A 41 43.13 22.01 -21.48
CA MET A 41 42.17 22.03 -20.37
C MET A 41 41.39 20.70 -20.27
N LEU A 42 40.84 20.18 -21.38
CA LEU A 42 40.11 18.91 -21.38
C LEU A 42 40.98 17.72 -20.99
N ARG A 43 42.23 17.69 -21.47
CA ARG A 43 43.19 16.65 -21.08
C ARG A 43 43.44 16.67 -19.58
N ASN A 44 43.80 17.83 -19.04
CA ASN A 44 44.05 18.01 -17.61
C ASN A 44 42.80 17.72 -16.76
N PHE A 45 41.61 18.01 -17.29
CA PHE A 45 40.34 17.68 -16.64
C PHE A 45 40.09 16.16 -16.62
N ARG A 46 40.34 15.47 -17.73
CA ARG A 46 40.14 14.02 -17.84
C ARG A 46 41.16 13.20 -17.04
N GLU A 47 42.38 13.71 -16.89
CA GLU A 47 43.42 13.09 -16.09
C GLU A 47 43.16 13.21 -14.57
N LYS A 48 42.35 14.20 -14.15
CA LYS A 48 41.91 14.33 -12.77
C LYS A 48 40.70 13.43 -12.49
N TRP A 49 40.95 12.29 -11.87
CA TRP A 49 39.91 11.32 -11.46
C TRP A 49 38.74 11.97 -10.69
N SER A 50 39.03 12.89 -9.75
CA SER A 50 38.01 13.60 -8.98
C SER A 50 37.10 14.50 -9.84
N ALA A 51 37.65 15.11 -10.89
CA ALA A 51 36.88 15.92 -11.83
C ALA A 51 35.97 15.05 -12.71
N MET A 52 36.49 13.92 -13.20
CA MET A 52 35.70 12.95 -13.96
C MET A 52 34.59 12.32 -13.12
N LEU A 53 34.87 11.98 -11.86
CA LEU A 53 33.87 11.50 -10.91
C LEU A 53 32.74 12.52 -10.72
N GLY A 54 33.08 13.80 -10.59
CA GLY A 54 32.11 14.89 -10.49
C GLY A 54 31.18 14.96 -11.70
N VAL A 55 31.72 14.83 -12.92
CA VAL A 55 30.92 14.80 -14.16
C VAL A 55 30.05 13.56 -14.24
N TYR A 56 30.58 12.39 -13.89
CA TYR A 56 29.78 11.15 -13.89
C TYR A 56 28.62 11.23 -12.90
N MET A 57 28.87 11.73 -11.69
CA MET A 57 27.82 11.94 -10.69
C MET A 57 26.79 12.97 -11.17
N PHE A 58 27.24 14.09 -11.75
CA PHE A 58 26.34 15.10 -12.31
C PHE A 58 25.48 14.51 -13.43
N LEU A 59 26.07 13.82 -14.40
CA LEU A 59 25.34 13.19 -15.50
C LEU A 59 24.38 12.11 -14.99
N ALA A 60 24.77 11.33 -13.98
CA ALA A 60 23.91 10.33 -13.38
C ALA A 60 22.69 10.97 -12.69
N ILE A 61 22.89 12.04 -11.91
CA ILE A 61 21.80 12.80 -11.26
C ILE A 61 20.92 13.46 -12.32
N PHE A 62 21.53 14.09 -13.33
CA PHE A 62 20.82 14.74 -14.43
C PHE A 62 19.92 13.73 -15.15
N LEU A 63 20.48 12.61 -15.61
CA LEU A 63 19.71 11.55 -16.25
C LEU A 63 18.63 11.00 -15.32
N ALA A 64 18.94 10.77 -14.04
CA ALA A 64 17.95 10.30 -13.07
C ALA A 64 16.77 11.26 -12.92
N VAL A 65 17.01 12.58 -12.85
CA VAL A 65 15.98 13.60 -12.70
C VAL A 65 15.08 13.72 -13.94
N PHE A 66 15.59 13.44 -15.14
CA PHE A 66 14.77 13.46 -16.36
C PHE A 66 14.08 12.13 -16.65
N ILE A 67 14.72 11.01 -16.35
CA ILE A 67 14.23 9.66 -16.68
C ILE A 67 13.30 9.13 -15.58
N LEU A 68 13.67 9.22 -14.30
CA LEU A 68 12.90 8.59 -13.22
C LEU A 68 11.46 9.14 -13.10
N PRO A 69 11.16 10.44 -13.23
CA PRO A 69 9.78 10.92 -13.18
C PRO A 69 8.85 10.33 -14.24
N ILE A 70 9.38 9.76 -15.33
CA ILE A 70 8.57 9.06 -16.35
C ILE A 70 8.00 7.77 -15.75
N PHE A 71 8.77 7.08 -14.92
CA PHE A 71 8.36 5.84 -14.26
C PHE A 71 7.66 6.08 -12.91
N PHE A 72 7.85 7.26 -12.33
CA PHE A 72 7.26 7.67 -11.06
C PHE A 72 6.55 9.01 -11.22
N PRO A 73 5.35 9.03 -11.83
CA PRO A 73 4.60 10.27 -12.00
C PRO A 73 4.11 10.79 -10.65
N LEU A 74 4.26 12.11 -10.43
CA LEU A 74 3.68 12.78 -9.28
C LEU A 74 2.27 13.26 -9.60
N ASP A 75 1.30 12.78 -8.84
CA ASP A 75 -0.02 13.41 -8.77
C ASP A 75 0.04 14.56 -7.74
N THR A 76 -0.09 15.79 -8.24
CA THR A 76 -0.01 17.00 -7.41
C THR A 76 -1.28 17.23 -6.58
N GLN A 77 -2.41 16.68 -7.02
CA GLN A 77 -3.71 16.77 -6.34
C GLN A 77 -3.90 15.66 -5.30
N PHE A 78 -3.02 14.65 -5.30
CA PHE A 78 -3.08 13.55 -4.35
C PHE A 78 -3.02 14.03 -2.88
N GLN A 79 -4.02 13.62 -2.10
CA GLN A 79 -4.05 13.80 -0.66
C GLN A 79 -4.44 12.50 0.02
N ASP A 80 -3.69 12.14 1.06
CA ASP A 80 -3.93 10.97 1.87
C ASP A 80 -3.60 11.25 3.34
N PRO A 81 -4.64 11.49 4.17
CA PRO A 81 -4.49 11.66 5.61
C PRO A 81 -3.81 10.49 6.34
N THR A 82 -3.99 9.27 5.83
CA THR A 82 -3.50 8.03 6.46
C THR A 82 -2.01 7.81 6.25
N GLN A 83 -1.42 8.53 5.29
CA GLN A 83 -0.01 8.47 4.94
C GLN A 83 0.70 9.79 5.21
N GLN A 84 0.15 10.71 6.01
CA GLN A 84 0.81 12.00 6.28
C GLN A 84 2.08 11.84 7.10
N ASN A 85 3.14 12.57 6.73
CA ASN A 85 4.38 12.71 7.49
C ASN A 85 4.99 11.38 7.94
N THR A 86 4.88 10.34 7.09
CA THR A 86 5.48 9.05 7.39
C THR A 86 6.99 9.14 7.24
N ARG A 87 7.70 8.52 8.17
CA ARG A 87 9.17 8.45 8.11
C ARG A 87 9.64 7.51 6.99
N PRO A 88 10.87 7.69 6.49
CA PRO A 88 11.53 6.71 5.60
C PRO A 88 11.47 5.29 6.15
N THR A 89 10.89 4.34 5.39
CA THR A 89 10.86 2.92 5.78
C THR A 89 10.40 2.02 4.63
N PHE A 90 10.74 0.73 4.71
CA PHE A 90 10.13 -0.33 3.90
C PHE A 90 9.54 -1.46 4.78
N SER A 91 9.07 -1.11 5.99
CA SER A 91 8.65 -2.09 7.01
C SER A 91 7.16 -2.44 7.00
N TYR A 92 6.34 -1.84 6.13
CA TYR A 92 4.86 -1.99 6.24
C TYR A 92 4.37 -3.42 6.04
N MET A 93 5.14 -4.26 5.34
CA MET A 93 4.85 -5.69 5.15
C MET A 93 5.91 -6.62 5.79
N LYS A 94 6.81 -6.09 6.63
CA LYS A 94 7.89 -6.86 7.26
C LYS A 94 7.41 -7.47 8.58
N TYR A 95 6.55 -8.48 8.51
CA TYR A 95 6.09 -9.25 9.66
C TYR A 95 7.20 -10.16 10.24
N ASP A 96 6.98 -10.65 11.46
CA ASP A 96 7.91 -11.58 12.12
C ASP A 96 7.89 -12.96 11.46
N LYS A 97 9.06 -13.53 11.18
CA LYS A 97 9.19 -14.83 10.52
C LYS A 97 8.53 -15.98 11.30
N ALA A 98 8.33 -15.84 12.62
CA ALA A 98 7.63 -16.82 13.43
C ALA A 98 6.15 -17.03 12.99
N LEU A 99 5.53 -16.03 12.37
CA LEU A 99 4.18 -16.18 11.79
C LEU A 99 4.17 -17.08 10.54
N GLN A 100 5.32 -17.27 9.88
CA GLN A 100 5.38 -18.05 8.66
C GLN A 100 5.14 -19.54 8.94
N GLY A 101 4.07 -20.09 8.38
CA GLY A 101 3.65 -21.49 8.63
C GLY A 101 2.78 -21.67 9.88
N ASN A 102 2.67 -20.64 10.72
CA ASN A 102 1.97 -20.69 12.00
C ASN A 102 0.96 -19.56 12.22
N VAL A 103 0.60 -18.82 11.17
CA VAL A 103 -0.35 -17.71 11.29
C VAL A 103 -1.77 -18.21 11.59
N ALA A 104 -2.42 -17.57 12.57
CA ALA A 104 -3.84 -17.71 12.87
C ALA A 104 -4.65 -16.52 12.32
N SER A 105 -4.15 -15.31 12.52
CA SER A 105 -4.75 -14.06 12.04
C SER A 105 -3.67 -13.09 11.60
N ILE A 106 -3.92 -12.34 10.54
CA ILE A 106 -3.02 -11.28 10.07
C ILE A 106 -3.86 -10.13 9.52
N ASP A 107 -3.52 -8.91 9.88
CA ASP A 107 -4.19 -7.71 9.41
C ASP A 107 -3.21 -6.54 9.30
N GLY A 108 -3.55 -5.55 8.48
CA GLY A 108 -2.75 -4.34 8.29
C GLY A 108 -3.57 -3.07 8.53
N GLY A 109 -2.94 -2.08 9.14
CA GLY A 109 -3.44 -0.72 9.22
C GLY A 109 -2.96 0.12 8.03
N SER A 110 -2.82 1.43 8.24
CA SER A 110 -2.31 2.36 7.23
C SER A 110 -0.80 2.22 6.99
N VAL A 111 -0.02 2.14 8.08
CA VAL A 111 1.46 2.18 8.08
C VAL A 111 2.10 1.09 8.95
N PHE A 112 1.28 0.23 9.53
CA PHE A 112 1.69 -0.85 10.43
C PHE A 112 0.80 -2.07 10.22
N GLY A 113 1.16 -3.21 10.80
CA GLY A 113 0.33 -4.41 10.79
C GLY A 113 0.44 -5.19 12.08
N VAL A 114 -0.51 -6.08 12.29
CA VAL A 114 -0.64 -6.95 13.45
C VAL A 114 -0.91 -8.38 13.02
N GLY A 115 -0.44 -9.34 13.80
CA GLY A 115 -0.64 -10.75 13.51
C GLY A 115 -0.64 -11.58 14.78
N VAL A 116 -1.30 -12.72 14.71
CA VAL A 116 -1.39 -13.70 15.78
C VAL A 116 -1.00 -15.05 15.21
N ASP A 117 -0.13 -15.77 15.90
CA ASP A 117 0.18 -17.16 15.56
C ASP A 117 -0.81 -18.15 16.20
N ARG A 118 -0.75 -19.43 15.84
CA ARG A 118 -1.67 -20.46 16.37
C ARG A 118 -1.39 -20.82 17.84
N ASP A 119 -0.21 -20.46 18.34
CA ASP A 119 0.15 -20.55 19.76
C ASP A 119 -0.47 -19.41 20.58
N GLY A 120 -0.97 -18.39 19.89
CA GLY A 120 -1.68 -17.24 20.43
C GLY A 120 -0.78 -16.07 20.82
N LYS A 121 0.45 -16.04 20.31
CA LYS A 121 1.35 -14.90 20.48
C LYS A 121 0.99 -13.79 19.50
N LEU A 122 0.97 -12.57 20.01
CA LEU A 122 0.69 -11.35 19.25
C LEU A 122 1.99 -10.74 18.69
N TYR A 123 1.91 -10.24 17.47
CA TYR A 123 3.01 -9.63 16.72
C TYR A 123 2.58 -8.29 16.12
N GLN A 124 3.55 -7.40 15.91
CA GLN A 124 3.35 -6.12 15.23
C GLN A 124 4.57 -5.72 14.39
N TRP A 125 4.35 -4.98 13.31
CA TRP A 125 5.41 -4.48 12.43
C TRP A 125 5.03 -3.15 11.78
N GLY A 126 5.96 -2.55 11.03
CA GLY A 126 5.73 -1.29 10.31
C GLY A 126 6.23 -0.07 11.07
N THR A 127 5.46 1.02 11.06
CA THR A 127 5.75 2.24 11.81
C THR A 127 4.83 2.34 13.01
N LEU A 128 5.40 2.15 14.20
CA LEU A 128 4.68 2.07 15.46
C LEU A 128 4.88 3.37 16.26
N SER A 129 3.78 3.99 16.68
CA SER A 129 3.80 5.07 17.66
C SER A 129 4.22 4.56 19.04
N ALA A 130 4.63 5.46 19.94
CA ALA A 130 4.97 5.08 21.32
C ALA A 130 3.81 4.39 22.06
N LYS A 131 2.55 4.70 21.69
CA LYS A 131 1.37 4.01 22.26
C LYS A 131 1.15 2.64 21.65
N LEU A 132 1.37 2.47 20.33
CA LEU A 132 1.25 1.16 19.67
C LEU A 132 2.30 0.16 20.18
N GLN A 133 3.48 0.65 20.58
CA GLN A 133 4.52 -0.19 21.19
C GLN A 133 4.09 -0.83 22.52
N LYS A 134 3.08 -0.28 23.22
CA LYS A 134 2.54 -0.82 24.46
C LYS A 134 1.52 -1.93 24.16
N MET A 135 2.03 -3.09 23.77
CA MET A 135 1.19 -4.24 23.44
C MET A 135 0.42 -4.76 24.66
N PRO A 136 -0.73 -5.43 24.42
CA PRO A 136 -1.45 -6.20 25.45
C PRO A 136 -0.58 -7.27 26.14
N PRO A 137 -1.02 -7.79 27.30
CA PRO A 137 -0.26 -8.76 28.08
C PRO A 137 0.13 -10.01 27.30
N ALA A 138 1.41 -10.38 27.34
CA ALA A 138 1.95 -11.51 26.58
C ALA A 138 1.57 -12.89 27.14
N ASP A 139 1.01 -12.95 28.35
CA ASP A 139 0.54 -14.18 29.00
C ASP A 139 -0.83 -14.65 28.49
N LYS A 140 -1.47 -13.88 27.60
CA LYS A 140 -2.76 -14.21 27.00
C LYS A 140 -2.57 -14.94 25.67
N ARG A 141 -3.51 -15.83 25.39
CA ARG A 141 -3.57 -16.57 24.14
C ARG A 141 -4.51 -15.87 23.16
N TYR A 142 -3.94 -15.08 22.27
CA TYR A 142 -4.70 -14.36 21.24
C TYR A 142 -5.19 -15.31 20.13
N VAL A 143 -6.30 -14.97 19.48
CA VAL A 143 -6.83 -15.71 18.32
C VAL A 143 -7.05 -14.81 17.11
N GLN A 144 -7.28 -13.52 17.33
CA GLN A 144 -7.46 -12.53 16.27
C GLN A 144 -6.83 -11.19 16.67
N ALA A 145 -6.32 -10.48 15.68
CA ALA A 145 -5.93 -9.08 15.82
C ALA A 145 -6.31 -8.31 14.56
N SER A 146 -6.71 -7.04 14.73
CA SER A 146 -7.03 -6.12 13.64
C SER A 146 -6.39 -4.76 13.87
N ALA A 147 -5.92 -4.13 12.79
CA ALA A 147 -5.18 -2.88 12.81
C ALA A 147 -5.94 -1.74 12.13
N GLY A 148 -6.13 -0.64 12.85
CA GLY A 148 -6.80 0.55 12.37
C GLY A 148 -5.83 1.60 11.82
N LEU A 149 -6.18 2.88 11.97
CA LEU A 149 -5.30 3.99 11.57
C LEU A 149 -4.06 4.10 12.46
N ASP A 150 -4.28 4.18 13.77
CA ASP A 150 -3.24 4.41 14.78
C ASP A 150 -3.51 3.67 16.11
N HIS A 151 -4.47 2.75 16.11
CA HIS A 151 -4.81 1.83 17.18
C HIS A 151 -5.02 0.41 16.63
N ALA A 152 -5.02 -0.57 17.52
CA ALA A 152 -5.28 -1.96 17.18
C ALA A 152 -6.14 -2.62 18.25
N VAL A 153 -6.86 -3.67 17.83
CA VAL A 153 -7.70 -4.49 18.69
C VAL A 153 -7.30 -5.95 18.57
N ALA A 154 -7.41 -6.69 19.66
CA ALA A 154 -7.15 -8.13 19.69
C ALA A 154 -8.23 -8.85 20.49
N LEU A 155 -8.43 -10.11 20.13
CA LEU A 155 -9.34 -11.05 20.76
C LEU A 155 -8.53 -12.22 21.29
N ASP A 156 -8.74 -12.59 22.55
CA ASP A 156 -8.17 -13.81 23.13
C ASP A 156 -9.08 -15.03 22.99
N ALA A 157 -8.54 -16.21 23.29
CA ALA A 157 -9.23 -17.49 23.20
C ALA A 157 -10.41 -17.61 24.18
N ASP A 158 -10.47 -16.77 25.21
CA ASP A 158 -11.56 -16.71 26.18
C ASP A 158 -12.71 -15.78 25.70
N GLY A 159 -12.53 -15.11 24.56
CA GLY A 159 -13.50 -14.20 23.98
C GLY A 159 -13.39 -12.76 24.51
N LYS A 160 -12.29 -12.41 25.19
CA LYS A 160 -12.04 -11.08 25.75
C LYS A 160 -11.32 -10.18 24.77
N VAL A 161 -11.75 -8.92 24.73
CA VAL A 161 -11.23 -7.88 23.84
C VAL A 161 -10.14 -7.07 24.52
N TYR A 162 -9.11 -6.72 23.74
CA TYR A 162 -8.02 -5.85 24.13
C TYR A 162 -7.88 -4.73 23.09
N THR A 163 -7.56 -3.53 23.52
CA THR A 163 -7.29 -2.38 22.63
C THR A 163 -6.03 -1.66 23.08
N TRP A 164 -5.20 -1.24 22.14
CA TRP A 164 -3.98 -0.48 22.40
C TRP A 164 -3.65 0.46 21.24
N GLY A 165 -2.67 1.34 21.45
CA GLY A 165 -2.36 2.42 20.51
C GLY A 165 -3.04 3.72 20.88
N ASN A 166 -3.52 4.47 19.90
CA ASN A 166 -4.20 5.73 20.16
C ASN A 166 -5.49 5.52 20.96
N ASP A 167 -5.68 6.33 21.99
CA ASP A 167 -6.78 6.29 22.97
C ASP A 167 -7.71 7.51 22.85
N ARG A 168 -7.45 8.41 21.89
CA ARG A 168 -8.34 9.53 21.60
C ARG A 168 -9.74 9.03 21.27
N PHE A 169 -10.73 9.87 21.56
CA PHE A 169 -12.13 9.56 21.29
C PHE A 169 -12.55 8.21 21.89
N THR A 170 -12.12 7.92 23.12
CA THR A 170 -12.52 6.72 23.89
C THR A 170 -12.19 5.38 23.20
N LEU A 171 -11.22 5.35 22.28
CA LEU A 171 -10.80 4.12 21.59
C LEU A 171 -10.33 3.02 22.55
N ASN A 172 -9.77 3.39 23.71
CA ASN A 172 -9.35 2.45 24.76
C ASN A 172 -10.48 2.06 25.75
N MET A 173 -11.67 2.66 25.64
CA MET A 173 -12.80 2.38 26.52
C MET A 173 -13.67 1.28 25.91
N ILE A 174 -13.33 0.04 26.22
CA ILE A 174 -14.12 -1.13 25.82
C ILE A 174 -15.49 -1.07 26.53
N PRO A 175 -16.62 -1.23 25.81
CA PRO A 175 -17.95 -1.28 26.41
C PRO A 175 -18.03 -2.27 27.58
N PRO A 176 -18.48 -1.85 28.78
CA PRO A 176 -18.57 -2.74 29.95
C PRO A 176 -19.44 -3.98 29.71
N GLU A 177 -20.43 -3.88 28.83
CA GLU A 177 -21.33 -4.96 28.42
C GLU A 177 -20.57 -6.12 27.77
N LEU A 178 -19.43 -5.87 27.14
CA LEU A 178 -18.61 -6.93 26.55
C LEU A 178 -17.92 -7.80 27.60
N SER A 179 -17.82 -7.35 28.86
CA SER A 179 -17.17 -8.13 29.92
C SER A 179 -17.89 -9.45 30.27
N SER A 180 -19.20 -9.53 29.98
CA SER A 180 -20.03 -10.72 30.22
C SER A 180 -20.39 -11.47 28.93
N ARG A 181 -19.81 -11.09 27.79
CA ARG A 181 -20.12 -11.66 26.47
C ARG A 181 -18.87 -12.29 25.86
N LYS A 182 -19.06 -13.37 25.10
CA LYS A 182 -18.01 -13.96 24.29
C LYS A 182 -17.96 -13.29 22.93
N VAL A 183 -16.82 -12.70 22.58
CA VAL A 183 -16.58 -12.08 21.28
C VAL A 183 -16.00 -13.11 20.31
N LYS A 184 -16.50 -13.13 19.06
CA LYS A 184 -15.98 -13.99 17.98
C LYS A 184 -15.22 -13.23 16.90
N GLN A 185 -15.45 -11.92 16.78
CA GLN A 185 -14.78 -11.09 15.78
C GLN A 185 -14.54 -9.68 16.33
N VAL A 186 -13.34 -9.14 16.07
CA VAL A 186 -12.97 -7.74 16.35
C VAL A 186 -12.44 -7.05 15.09
N ILE A 187 -12.75 -5.76 14.93
CA ILE A 187 -12.24 -4.92 13.84
C ILE A 187 -11.75 -3.59 14.40
N ALA A 188 -10.57 -3.16 13.99
CA ALA A 188 -10.11 -1.78 14.16
C ALA A 188 -10.35 -1.02 12.86
N GLY A 189 -11.33 -0.11 12.87
CA GLY A 189 -11.59 0.80 11.76
C GLY A 189 -10.63 2.00 11.78
N HIS A 190 -10.97 3.08 11.06
CA HIS A 190 -10.14 4.28 11.01
C HIS A 190 -10.00 4.99 12.36
N GLN A 191 -11.11 5.21 13.07
CA GLN A 191 -11.12 5.82 14.42
C GLN A 191 -12.21 5.21 15.30
N ILE A 192 -12.56 3.97 15.01
CA ILE A 192 -13.58 3.19 15.71
C ILE A 192 -13.08 1.77 15.90
N SER A 193 -13.68 1.08 16.85
CA SER A 193 -13.47 -0.34 17.09
C SER A 193 -14.83 -1.02 17.13
N ILE A 194 -14.90 -2.23 16.59
CA ILE A 194 -16.12 -3.02 16.52
C ILE A 194 -15.84 -4.41 17.10
N ALA A 195 -16.77 -4.91 17.90
CA ALA A 195 -16.80 -6.28 18.37
C ALA A 195 -18.14 -6.93 17.98
N LEU A 196 -18.07 -8.17 17.50
CA LEU A 196 -19.24 -9.01 17.23
C LEU A 196 -19.19 -10.21 18.17
N THR A 197 -20.26 -10.41 18.94
CA THR A 197 -20.39 -11.50 19.90
C THR A 197 -20.76 -12.83 19.22
N GLU A 198 -20.50 -13.95 19.91
CA GLU A 198 -21.00 -15.26 19.49
C GLU A 198 -22.53 -15.28 19.36
N GLY A 199 -23.21 -14.54 20.24
CA GLY A 199 -24.66 -14.35 20.22
C GLY A 199 -25.17 -13.47 19.08
N GLY A 200 -24.31 -12.93 18.22
CA GLY A 200 -24.69 -12.12 17.06
C GLY A 200 -24.97 -10.66 17.38
N GLU A 201 -24.44 -10.14 18.49
CA GLU A 201 -24.58 -8.73 18.89
C GLU A 201 -23.36 -7.91 18.45
N ILE A 202 -23.58 -6.74 17.84
CA ILE A 202 -22.50 -5.81 17.44
C ILE A 202 -22.40 -4.66 18.45
N TYR A 203 -21.16 -4.39 18.89
CA TYR A 203 -20.80 -3.27 19.75
C TYR A 203 -19.76 -2.40 19.05
N VAL A 204 -19.95 -1.08 19.09
CA VAL A 204 -19.07 -0.09 18.45
C VAL A 204 -18.65 0.95 19.48
N TRP A 205 -17.36 1.28 19.53
CA TRP A 205 -16.82 2.36 20.37
C TRP A 205 -15.71 3.12 19.64
N GLY A 206 -15.28 4.26 20.18
CA GLY A 206 -14.34 5.17 19.52
C GLY A 206 -15.00 6.52 19.17
N ASN A 207 -14.64 7.08 18.01
CA ASN A 207 -15.08 8.41 17.59
C ASN A 207 -16.54 8.46 17.11
N SER A 208 -17.48 8.36 18.06
CA SER A 208 -18.92 8.44 17.83
C SER A 208 -19.41 9.80 17.32
N ASN A 209 -18.60 10.85 17.46
CA ASN A 209 -18.94 12.20 17.00
C ASN A 209 -18.78 12.37 15.49
N LEU A 210 -17.75 11.74 14.91
CA LEU A 210 -17.43 11.84 13.48
C LEU A 210 -17.93 10.62 12.70
N ILE A 211 -17.87 9.44 13.31
CA ILE A 211 -18.22 8.15 12.69
C ILE A 211 -19.34 7.54 13.50
N SER A 212 -20.55 7.56 12.95
CA SER A 212 -21.74 6.97 13.57
C SER A 212 -22.14 5.71 12.82
N ILE A 213 -22.01 4.58 13.50
CA ILE A 213 -22.42 3.25 13.03
C ILE A 213 -23.64 2.81 13.84
N PRO A 214 -24.85 3.14 13.39
CA PRO A 214 -26.06 2.68 14.06
C PRO A 214 -26.25 1.19 13.81
N VAL A 215 -26.34 0.41 14.89
CA VAL A 215 -26.72 -1.00 14.82
C VAL A 215 -28.24 -1.09 15.04
N PRO A 216 -29.02 -1.62 14.07
CA PRO A 216 -30.46 -1.78 14.22
C PRO A 216 -30.80 -2.70 15.39
N LYS A 217 -31.63 -2.21 16.33
CA LYS A 217 -31.98 -2.94 17.56
C LYS A 217 -32.74 -4.24 17.27
N ASP A 218 -33.56 -4.23 16.24
CA ASP A 218 -34.36 -5.36 15.75
C ASP A 218 -33.53 -6.47 15.11
N LYS A 219 -32.31 -6.15 14.65
CA LYS A 219 -31.37 -7.12 14.06
C LYS A 219 -30.24 -7.55 15.01
N GLN A 220 -30.15 -6.96 16.20
CA GLN A 220 -29.20 -7.45 17.21
C GLN A 220 -29.46 -8.92 17.52
N GLY A 221 -28.39 -9.69 17.66
CA GLY A 221 -28.46 -11.13 17.89
C GLY A 221 -28.55 -11.98 16.61
N THR A 222 -28.60 -11.35 15.43
CA THR A 222 -28.70 -12.07 14.15
C THR A 222 -27.40 -12.06 13.34
N PHE A 223 -26.39 -11.26 13.73
CA PHE A 223 -25.22 -11.02 12.90
C PHE A 223 -24.19 -12.17 12.94
N THR A 224 -23.68 -12.54 11.78
CA THR A 224 -22.66 -13.60 11.60
C THR A 224 -21.29 -13.04 11.27
N LYS A 225 -21.23 -11.93 10.54
CA LYS A 225 -20.00 -11.21 10.16
C LYS A 225 -20.25 -9.71 10.17
N VAL A 226 -19.24 -8.93 10.55
CA VAL A 226 -19.19 -7.48 10.37
C VAL A 226 -17.91 -7.08 9.65
N VAL A 227 -17.95 -6.01 8.86
CA VAL A 227 -16.82 -5.37 8.20
C VAL A 227 -16.96 -3.86 8.30
N ALA A 228 -15.85 -3.12 8.20
CA ALA A 228 -15.87 -1.66 8.30
C ALA A 228 -14.84 -1.01 7.40
N ASN A 229 -15.15 0.19 6.91
CA ASN A 229 -14.21 1.08 6.25
C ASN A 229 -13.93 2.31 7.13
N THR A 230 -13.50 3.42 6.50
CA THR A 230 -13.19 4.66 7.21
C THR A 230 -14.42 5.42 7.74
N THR A 231 -15.62 5.15 7.23
CA THR A 231 -16.82 5.97 7.49
C THR A 231 -18.05 5.19 7.97
N LEU A 232 -18.16 3.90 7.69
CA LEU A 232 -19.31 3.06 8.04
C LEU A 232 -18.93 1.59 8.23
N ALA A 233 -19.92 0.76 8.60
CA ALA A 233 -19.80 -0.70 8.60
C ALA A 233 -20.89 -1.36 7.75
N ALA A 234 -20.67 -2.63 7.42
CA ALA A 234 -21.67 -3.53 6.89
C ALA A 234 -21.64 -4.84 7.67
N ALA A 235 -22.77 -5.52 7.76
CA ALA A 235 -22.88 -6.78 8.47
C ALA A 235 -23.75 -7.77 7.70
N ILE A 236 -23.42 -9.05 7.83
CA ILE A 236 -24.20 -10.18 7.31
C ILE A 236 -24.95 -10.81 8.48
N THR A 237 -26.21 -11.14 8.27
CA THR A 237 -27.07 -11.83 9.25
C THR A 237 -27.04 -13.36 9.05
N GLY A 238 -27.62 -14.11 9.98
CA GLY A 238 -27.74 -15.58 9.91
C GLY A 238 -28.57 -16.11 8.74
N ASN A 239 -29.41 -15.26 8.12
CA ASN A 239 -30.15 -15.57 6.91
C ASN A 239 -29.50 -15.00 5.63
N ASN A 240 -28.20 -14.66 5.69
CA ASN A 240 -27.41 -14.14 4.57
C ASN A 240 -27.95 -12.81 3.98
N GLU A 241 -28.66 -12.01 4.78
CA GLU A 241 -28.99 -10.64 4.42
C GLU A 241 -27.80 -9.73 4.69
N LEU A 242 -27.61 -8.76 3.80
CA LEU A 242 -26.61 -7.72 3.95
C LEU A 242 -27.26 -6.45 4.51
N VAL A 243 -26.68 -5.91 5.57
CA VAL A 243 -27.14 -4.71 6.26
C VAL A 243 -26.02 -3.67 6.26
N ILE A 244 -26.27 -2.50 5.67
CA ILE A 244 -25.35 -1.36 5.83
C ILE A 244 -25.66 -0.65 7.13
N LEU A 245 -24.63 -0.49 7.96
CA LEU A 245 -24.68 0.20 9.24
C LEU A 245 -24.17 1.62 9.06
N SER A 246 -25.06 2.51 8.61
CA SER A 246 -24.77 3.92 8.37
C SER A 246 -25.87 4.82 8.94
N SER A 247 -25.48 5.97 9.49
CA SER A 247 -26.41 6.98 10.00
C SER A 247 -27.09 7.81 8.90
N ARG A 248 -26.61 7.71 7.66
CA ARG A 248 -27.13 8.45 6.51
C ARG A 248 -27.23 7.52 5.30
N GLU A 249 -28.11 7.87 4.38
CA GLU A 249 -28.15 7.24 3.07
C GLU A 249 -26.85 7.58 2.31
N THR A 250 -26.20 6.56 1.79
CA THR A 250 -24.93 6.66 1.06
C THR A 250 -25.00 5.80 -0.20
N PRO A 251 -24.06 5.91 -1.14
CA PRO A 251 -23.98 4.98 -2.27
C PRO A 251 -23.94 3.50 -1.86
N PHE A 252 -23.51 3.20 -0.63
CA PHE A 252 -23.51 1.84 -0.07
C PHE A 252 -24.93 1.33 0.25
N SER A 253 -25.88 2.22 0.55
CA SER A 253 -27.27 1.88 0.89
C SER A 253 -28.02 1.23 -0.27
N TYR A 254 -27.59 1.43 -1.51
CA TYR A 254 -28.17 0.83 -2.71
C TYR A 254 -27.66 -0.61 -2.94
N ILE A 255 -27.92 -1.49 -1.96
CA ILE A 255 -27.60 -2.91 -2.09
C ILE A 255 -28.42 -3.50 -3.26
N PRO A 256 -27.79 -4.24 -4.21
CA PRO A 256 -28.54 -4.94 -5.26
C PRO A 256 -29.58 -5.89 -4.64
N SER A 257 -30.85 -5.77 -5.02
CA SER A 257 -31.92 -6.54 -4.36
C SER A 257 -31.76 -8.05 -4.60
N GLU A 258 -31.16 -8.44 -5.72
CA GLU A 258 -30.92 -9.83 -6.08
C GLU A 258 -29.92 -10.56 -5.18
N ILE A 259 -29.09 -9.86 -4.39
CA ILE A 259 -28.11 -10.51 -3.50
C ILE A 259 -28.66 -10.77 -2.09
N GLN A 260 -29.77 -10.14 -1.71
CA GLN A 260 -30.34 -10.28 -0.38
C GLN A 260 -30.75 -11.73 -0.10
N GLY A 261 -30.35 -12.26 1.06
CA GLY A 261 -30.55 -13.66 1.44
C GLY A 261 -29.55 -14.65 0.81
N ARG A 262 -28.58 -14.16 0.03
CA ARG A 262 -27.58 -14.99 -0.67
C ARG A 262 -26.14 -14.54 -0.44
N VAL A 263 -25.89 -13.56 0.43
CA VAL A 263 -24.55 -13.04 0.68
C VAL A 263 -23.75 -14.01 1.55
N ARG A 264 -22.65 -14.52 0.99
CA ARG A 264 -21.65 -15.34 1.71
C ARG A 264 -20.61 -14.46 2.39
N ASP A 265 -20.12 -13.46 1.67
CA ASP A 265 -19.04 -12.60 2.13
C ASP A 265 -19.22 -11.17 1.63
N VAL A 266 -18.68 -10.20 2.36
CA VAL A 266 -18.74 -8.78 2.01
C VAL A 266 -17.50 -8.06 2.52
N ASP A 267 -17.02 -7.07 1.77
CA ASP A 267 -16.02 -6.13 2.25
C ASP A 267 -16.19 -4.74 1.59
N LEU A 268 -15.55 -3.73 2.18
CA LEU A 268 -15.78 -2.32 1.90
C LEU A 268 -14.48 -1.57 1.59
N THR A 269 -14.42 -0.96 0.41
CA THR A 269 -13.46 0.13 0.15
C THR A 269 -13.94 1.43 0.79
N GLU A 270 -13.21 2.54 0.65
CA GLU A 270 -13.69 3.84 1.15
C GLU A 270 -14.98 4.33 0.48
N ARG A 271 -15.28 3.87 -0.75
CA ARG A 271 -16.37 4.43 -1.56
C ARG A 271 -17.29 3.40 -2.20
N SER A 272 -16.98 2.12 -2.06
CA SER A 272 -17.66 1.02 -2.76
C SER A 272 -17.64 -0.24 -1.93
N ALA A 273 -18.65 -1.09 -2.10
CA ALA A 273 -18.75 -2.39 -1.46
C ALA A 273 -18.66 -3.50 -2.50
N ALA A 274 -18.12 -4.65 -2.09
CA ALA A 274 -18.20 -5.88 -2.86
C ALA A 274 -18.80 -6.98 -1.99
N ALA A 275 -19.74 -7.73 -2.56
CA ALA A 275 -20.31 -8.93 -1.94
C ALA A 275 -20.08 -10.15 -2.82
N VAL A 276 -19.73 -11.27 -2.17
CA VAL A 276 -19.70 -12.60 -2.78
C VAL A 276 -20.98 -13.31 -2.38
N THR A 277 -21.69 -13.84 -3.36
CA THR A 277 -22.93 -14.59 -3.16
C THR A 277 -22.66 -16.10 -3.04
N THR A 278 -23.63 -16.87 -2.55
CA THR A 278 -23.51 -18.31 -2.35
C THR A 278 -23.31 -19.12 -3.64
N ASP A 279 -23.63 -18.57 -4.80
CA ASP A 279 -23.31 -19.16 -6.12
C ASP A 279 -21.93 -18.73 -6.65
N GLY A 280 -21.15 -17.98 -5.86
CA GLY A 280 -19.80 -17.54 -6.18
C GLY A 280 -19.72 -16.31 -7.08
N ARG A 281 -20.83 -15.61 -7.34
CA ARG A 281 -20.82 -14.35 -8.08
C ARG A 281 -20.42 -13.18 -7.19
N ILE A 282 -19.67 -12.24 -7.77
CA ILE A 282 -19.25 -10.99 -7.14
C ILE A 282 -20.17 -9.87 -7.62
N TYR A 283 -20.68 -9.08 -6.68
CA TYR A 283 -21.44 -7.85 -6.95
C TYR A 283 -20.68 -6.67 -6.34
N VAL A 284 -20.50 -5.60 -7.10
CA VAL A 284 -19.85 -4.36 -6.65
C VAL A 284 -20.81 -3.20 -6.85
N TRP A 285 -20.97 -2.35 -5.83
CA TRP A 285 -21.81 -1.14 -5.90
C TRP A 285 -21.18 0.01 -5.10
N GLY A 286 -21.68 1.22 -5.31
CA GLY A 286 -21.14 2.47 -4.77
C GLY A 286 -20.37 3.28 -5.81
N GLY A 287 -19.25 3.87 -5.44
CA GLY A 287 -18.36 4.59 -6.36
C GLY A 287 -17.62 3.66 -7.32
N ASN A 288 -17.24 4.15 -8.50
CA ASN A 288 -16.39 3.41 -9.45
C ASN A 288 -14.99 4.04 -9.60
N ASP A 289 -14.49 4.62 -8.51
CA ASP A 289 -13.14 5.20 -8.52
C ASP A 289 -12.13 4.09 -8.80
N TYR A 290 -11.20 4.33 -9.73
CA TYR A 290 -10.14 3.38 -10.12
C TYR A 290 -10.63 2.07 -10.80
N GLY A 291 -11.85 2.02 -11.33
CA GLY A 291 -12.35 0.84 -12.05
C GLY A 291 -12.70 -0.34 -11.14
N VAL A 292 -13.10 -0.08 -9.90
CA VAL A 292 -13.49 -1.13 -8.94
C VAL A 292 -14.73 -1.92 -9.36
N MET A 293 -15.56 -1.41 -10.28
CA MET A 293 -16.67 -2.16 -10.87
C MET A 293 -16.25 -3.09 -12.02
N ASP A 294 -15.01 -2.99 -12.52
CA ASP A 294 -14.50 -3.82 -13.61
C ASP A 294 -14.07 -5.20 -13.09
N ILE A 295 -15.07 -5.99 -12.65
CA ILE A 295 -14.85 -7.31 -12.06
C ILE A 295 -14.21 -8.24 -13.11
N PRO A 296 -13.08 -8.90 -12.79
CA PRO A 296 -12.45 -9.86 -13.71
C PRO A 296 -13.40 -11.00 -14.06
N ALA A 297 -13.66 -11.21 -15.36
CA ALA A 297 -14.67 -12.17 -15.82
C ALA A 297 -14.44 -13.61 -15.32
N HIS A 298 -13.18 -14.04 -15.17
CA HIS A 298 -12.82 -15.37 -14.69
C HIS A 298 -13.08 -15.58 -13.18
N ALA A 299 -13.34 -14.51 -12.42
CA ALA A 299 -13.68 -14.57 -11.01
C ALA A 299 -15.18 -14.81 -10.78
N GLN A 300 -16.02 -14.47 -11.77
CA GLN A 300 -17.47 -14.58 -11.64
C GLN A 300 -17.92 -16.03 -11.56
N GLY A 301 -18.72 -16.35 -10.53
CA GLY A 301 -19.22 -17.70 -10.27
C GLY A 301 -18.22 -18.62 -9.55
N ARG A 302 -17.06 -18.10 -9.14
CA ARG A 302 -15.98 -18.88 -8.53
C ARG A 302 -15.46 -18.31 -7.22
N ALA A 303 -15.91 -17.10 -6.84
CA ALA A 303 -15.42 -16.43 -5.65
C ALA A 303 -15.98 -17.07 -4.38
N ILE A 304 -15.12 -17.28 -3.39
CA ILE A 304 -15.51 -17.81 -2.07
C ILE A 304 -15.34 -16.78 -0.96
N ALA A 305 -14.46 -15.78 -1.15
CA ALA A 305 -14.25 -14.67 -0.22
C ALA A 305 -13.82 -13.41 -0.96
N VAL A 306 -14.03 -12.26 -0.35
CA VAL A 306 -13.57 -10.95 -0.84
C VAL A 306 -12.95 -10.17 0.31
N SER A 307 -11.89 -9.43 0.01
CA SER A 307 -11.34 -8.43 0.90
C SER A 307 -11.08 -7.13 0.16
N ALA A 308 -11.21 -6.01 0.86
CA ALA A 308 -11.12 -4.67 0.32
C ALA A 308 -9.97 -3.91 0.97
N GLY A 309 -9.19 -3.22 0.15
CA GLY A 309 -8.38 -2.12 0.64
C GLY A 309 -9.06 -0.79 0.40
N ARG A 310 -8.28 0.29 0.44
CA ARG A 310 -8.85 1.64 0.35
C ARG A 310 -9.62 1.91 -0.95
N GLY A 311 -9.17 1.34 -2.05
CA GLY A 311 -9.75 1.54 -3.39
C GLY A 311 -9.51 0.37 -4.33
N HIS A 312 -9.29 -0.82 -3.80
CA HIS A 312 -9.08 -2.04 -4.58
C HIS A 312 -9.75 -3.21 -3.86
N PHE A 313 -10.09 -4.24 -4.61
CA PHE A 313 -10.62 -5.49 -4.08
C PHE A 313 -9.66 -6.63 -4.40
N VAL A 314 -9.70 -7.65 -3.55
CA VAL A 314 -9.02 -8.94 -3.71
C VAL A 314 -10.07 -10.01 -3.49
N ALA A 315 -10.19 -10.97 -4.41
CA ALA A 315 -11.08 -12.11 -4.26
C ALA A 315 -10.28 -13.42 -4.23
N LEU A 316 -10.71 -14.32 -3.36
CA LEU A 316 -10.23 -15.71 -3.29
C LEU A 316 -11.21 -16.58 -4.07
N LEU A 317 -10.69 -17.39 -4.98
CA LEU A 317 -11.48 -18.30 -5.80
C LEU A 317 -11.48 -19.74 -5.23
N ASP A 318 -12.45 -20.54 -5.66
CA ASP A 318 -12.66 -21.93 -5.27
C ASP A 318 -11.46 -22.87 -5.49
N ASP A 319 -10.60 -22.57 -6.46
CA ASP A 319 -9.36 -23.30 -6.76
C ASP A 319 -8.15 -22.85 -5.92
N GLY A 320 -8.35 -21.90 -5.00
CA GLY A 320 -7.30 -21.32 -4.17
C GLY A 320 -6.38 -20.35 -4.92
N SER A 321 -6.78 -19.86 -6.09
CA SER A 321 -6.17 -18.71 -6.75
C SER A 321 -6.74 -17.39 -6.24
N VAL A 322 -6.00 -16.30 -6.46
CA VAL A 322 -6.35 -14.96 -5.98
C VAL A 322 -6.32 -13.99 -7.14
N VAL A 323 -7.33 -13.13 -7.20
CA VAL A 323 -7.45 -12.06 -8.18
C VAL A 323 -7.63 -10.73 -7.47
N ALA A 324 -7.11 -9.64 -8.04
CA ALA A 324 -7.28 -8.31 -7.49
C ALA A 324 -7.54 -7.29 -8.62
N TRP A 325 -8.35 -6.27 -8.34
CA TRP A 325 -8.71 -5.22 -9.30
C TRP A 325 -8.99 -3.89 -8.57
N GLY A 326 -9.06 -2.80 -9.34
CA GLY A 326 -9.17 -1.43 -8.81
C GLY A 326 -7.83 -0.70 -8.74
N ARG A 327 -7.67 0.15 -7.72
CA ARG A 327 -6.51 1.03 -7.54
C ARG A 327 -5.18 0.27 -7.45
N ASN A 328 -4.18 0.70 -8.24
CA ASN A 328 -2.90 -0.01 -8.35
C ASN A 328 -1.63 0.87 -8.27
N ASN A 329 -1.74 2.10 -7.77
CA ASN A 329 -0.60 3.03 -7.69
C ASN A 329 0.56 2.54 -6.80
N TYR A 330 0.31 1.60 -5.90
CA TYR A 330 1.29 0.94 -5.04
C TYR A 330 1.40 -0.57 -5.32
N LYS A 331 1.01 -1.02 -6.52
CA LYS A 331 1.05 -2.44 -6.93
C LYS A 331 0.09 -3.33 -6.12
N GLN A 332 -1.01 -2.78 -5.59
CA GLN A 332 -2.00 -3.52 -4.80
C GLN A 332 -2.72 -4.60 -5.60
N THR A 333 -2.88 -4.42 -6.92
CA THR A 333 -3.52 -5.41 -7.80
C THR A 333 -2.53 -6.30 -8.55
N ASN A 334 -1.22 -6.11 -8.35
CA ASN A 334 -0.17 -6.97 -8.91
C ASN A 334 -0.01 -8.24 -8.06
N VAL A 335 -1.01 -9.12 -8.11
CA VAL A 335 -1.01 -10.39 -7.37
C VAL A 335 0.17 -11.26 -7.83
N PRO A 336 1.02 -11.75 -6.90
CA PRO A 336 2.03 -12.76 -7.24
C PRO A 336 1.38 -14.04 -7.78
N LYS A 337 2.17 -14.94 -8.36
CA LYS A 337 1.66 -16.27 -8.72
C LYS A 337 1.38 -17.08 -7.45
N LEU A 338 0.13 -17.12 -7.02
CA LEU A 338 -0.34 -17.80 -5.81
C LEU A 338 -1.18 -19.03 -6.16
N LYS A 339 -1.11 -20.07 -5.33
CA LYS A 339 -1.92 -21.30 -5.43
C LYS A 339 -2.18 -21.86 -4.03
N ASN A 340 -3.29 -22.59 -3.86
CA ASN A 340 -3.69 -23.18 -2.58
C ASN A 340 -3.86 -22.14 -1.45
N ILE A 341 -4.30 -20.93 -1.78
CA ILE A 341 -4.65 -19.91 -0.80
C ILE A 341 -5.94 -20.32 -0.09
N VAL A 342 -5.97 -20.13 1.23
CA VAL A 342 -7.12 -20.45 2.09
C VAL A 342 -7.72 -19.22 2.76
N SER A 343 -6.95 -18.13 2.87
CA SER A 343 -7.46 -16.86 3.36
C SER A 343 -6.75 -15.68 2.71
N ILE A 344 -7.47 -14.56 2.63
CA ILE A 344 -7.00 -13.28 2.13
C ILE A 344 -7.38 -12.19 3.14
N GLN A 345 -6.53 -11.17 3.24
CA GLN A 345 -6.79 -9.96 4.01
C GLN A 345 -6.16 -8.78 3.29
N SER A 346 -6.95 -7.75 3.03
CA SER A 346 -6.50 -6.46 2.51
C SER A 346 -6.57 -5.41 3.59
N SER A 347 -5.50 -4.64 3.74
CA SER A 347 -5.47 -3.41 4.51
C SER A 347 -5.68 -2.21 3.58
N TYR A 348 -5.35 -0.99 4.03
CA TYR A 348 -5.40 0.22 3.21
C TYR A 348 -4.71 0.04 1.85
N TYR A 349 -3.48 -0.50 1.86
CA TYR A 349 -2.63 -0.62 0.68
C TYR A 349 -1.81 -1.91 0.60
N GLN A 350 -1.79 -2.71 1.66
CA GLN A 350 -1.08 -3.99 1.71
C GLN A 350 -2.10 -5.11 1.57
N ASN A 351 -1.65 -6.23 1.02
CA ASN A 351 -2.45 -7.44 0.93
C ASN A 351 -1.66 -8.60 1.52
N TYR A 352 -2.39 -9.49 2.17
CA TYR A 352 -1.90 -10.72 2.77
C TYR A 352 -2.73 -11.87 2.22
N ALA A 353 -2.08 -12.94 1.81
CA ALA A 353 -2.71 -14.21 1.46
C ALA A 353 -2.01 -15.33 2.22
N VAL A 354 -2.77 -16.24 2.81
CA VAL A 354 -2.24 -17.38 3.57
C VAL A 354 -2.55 -18.65 2.79
N ASP A 355 -1.53 -19.47 2.53
CA ASP A 355 -1.70 -20.77 1.92
C ASP A 355 -2.13 -21.85 2.92
N LYS A 356 -2.54 -23.03 2.42
CA LYS A 356 -2.92 -24.18 3.26
C LYS A 356 -1.83 -24.64 4.26
N ASN A 357 -0.57 -24.29 4.02
CA ASN A 357 0.55 -24.62 4.90
C ASN A 357 0.83 -23.50 5.91
N GLY A 358 0.01 -22.44 5.96
CA GLY A 358 0.21 -21.27 6.82
C GLY A 358 1.27 -20.28 6.31
N ARG A 359 1.74 -20.39 5.05
CA ARG A 359 2.72 -19.46 4.49
C ARG A 359 2.02 -18.16 4.12
N ILE A 360 2.59 -17.03 4.55
CA ILE A 360 2.08 -15.70 4.25
C ILE A 360 2.75 -15.17 2.98
N HIS A 361 1.92 -14.70 2.05
CA HIS A 361 2.31 -14.00 0.82
C HIS A 361 1.84 -12.55 0.90
N THR A 362 2.73 -11.60 0.61
CA THR A 362 2.42 -10.17 0.71
C THR A 362 2.75 -9.40 -0.56
N TRP A 363 1.91 -8.41 -0.89
CA TRP A 363 2.14 -7.47 -1.99
C TRP A 363 1.41 -6.14 -1.73
N GLY A 364 1.73 -5.10 -2.52
CA GLY A 364 1.25 -3.74 -2.31
C GLY A 364 2.31 -2.80 -1.72
N LEU A 365 1.88 -1.82 -0.92
CA LEU A 365 2.74 -0.74 -0.42
C LEU A 365 3.71 -1.22 0.67
N LYS A 366 5.01 -1.20 0.35
CA LYS A 366 6.11 -1.58 1.28
C LYS A 366 6.48 -0.45 2.26
N GLY A 367 6.22 0.79 1.88
CA GLY A 367 6.70 2.02 2.51
C GLY A 367 7.40 2.92 1.50
N TYR A 368 8.06 3.97 1.98
CA TYR A 368 8.64 5.05 1.19
C TYR A 368 10.13 5.22 1.47
N LEU A 369 10.93 5.44 0.41
CA LEU A 369 12.38 5.62 0.52
C LEU A 369 12.75 6.83 1.38
N MET A 370 12.04 7.93 1.21
CA MET A 370 12.29 9.20 1.91
C MET A 370 11.11 9.63 2.80
N GLY A 371 10.12 8.75 3.00
CA GLY A 371 8.90 9.09 3.70
C GLY A 371 7.92 9.88 2.84
N THR A 372 6.93 10.48 3.48
CA THR A 372 5.88 11.27 2.85
C THR A 372 5.77 12.66 3.45
N ASP A 373 5.18 13.58 2.70
CA ASP A 373 4.91 14.94 3.16
C ASP A 373 3.61 15.06 3.97
N GLN A 374 3.24 16.29 4.33
CA GLN A 374 2.02 16.63 5.05
C GLN A 374 0.71 16.28 4.33
N TYR A 375 0.77 15.92 3.04
CA TYR A 375 -0.38 15.47 2.25
C TYR A 375 -0.32 13.97 1.93
N GLY A 376 0.69 13.25 2.42
CA GLY A 376 0.87 11.83 2.15
C GLY A 376 1.49 11.49 0.79
N ARG A 377 2.09 12.48 0.11
CA ARG A 377 2.79 12.27 -1.17
C ARG A 377 4.22 11.81 -0.93
N ASP A 378 4.71 10.91 -1.79
CA ASP A 378 6.09 10.39 -1.71
C ASP A 378 7.12 11.51 -1.92
N LEU A 379 7.94 11.76 -0.89
CA LEU A 379 8.96 12.81 -0.91
C LEU A 379 10.03 12.57 -1.99
N PHE A 380 10.37 11.32 -2.28
CA PHE A 380 11.36 11.01 -3.31
C PHE A 380 10.84 11.41 -4.70
N VAL A 381 9.60 11.06 -5.01
CA VAL A 381 8.96 11.41 -6.29
C VAL A 381 8.78 12.94 -6.42
N ARG A 382 8.47 13.62 -5.32
CA ARG A 382 8.42 15.09 -5.28
C ARG A 382 9.77 15.72 -5.57
N LEU A 383 10.85 15.23 -4.96
CA LEU A 383 12.20 15.74 -5.19
C LEU A 383 12.63 15.55 -6.65
N LEU A 384 12.34 14.39 -7.25
CA LEU A 384 12.63 14.14 -8.66
C LEU A 384 11.86 15.09 -9.59
N THR A 385 10.57 15.29 -9.32
CA THR A 385 9.71 16.15 -10.15
C THR A 385 10.09 17.62 -10.01
N GLY A 386 10.33 18.10 -8.79
CA GLY A 386 10.80 19.46 -8.52
C GLY A 386 12.18 19.71 -9.11
N GLY A 387 13.11 18.77 -8.94
CA GLY A 387 14.45 18.83 -9.54
C GLY A 387 14.38 18.94 -11.06
N ARG A 388 13.46 18.22 -11.72
CA ARG A 388 13.29 18.28 -13.18
C ARG A 388 12.89 19.68 -13.65
N VAL A 389 11.95 20.33 -12.95
CA VAL A 389 11.53 21.70 -13.28
C VAL A 389 12.70 22.67 -13.13
N THR A 390 13.41 22.62 -11.99
CA THR A 390 14.55 23.51 -11.73
C THR A 390 15.69 23.31 -12.73
N LEU A 391 16.07 22.05 -13.04
CA LEU A 391 17.12 21.76 -14.02
C LEU A 391 16.72 22.14 -15.45
N THR A 392 15.45 22.00 -15.82
CA THR A 392 14.96 22.44 -17.14
C THR A 392 15.05 23.96 -17.29
N ILE A 393 14.61 24.70 -16.27
CA ILE A 393 14.72 26.17 -16.26
C ILE A 393 16.19 26.61 -16.30
N GLY A 394 17.05 25.97 -15.51
CA GLY A 394 18.49 26.24 -15.51
C GLY A 394 19.14 25.95 -16.86
N ALA A 395 18.82 24.82 -17.50
CA ALA A 395 19.33 24.46 -18.82
C ALA A 395 18.89 25.47 -19.89
N LEU A 396 17.61 25.89 -19.88
CA LEU A 396 17.11 26.93 -20.78
C LEU A 396 17.82 28.27 -20.56
N ALA A 397 18.04 28.68 -19.30
CA ALA A 397 18.75 29.90 -18.98
C ALA A 397 20.19 29.89 -19.50
N VAL A 398 20.91 28.77 -19.35
CA VAL A 398 22.28 28.62 -19.88
C VAL A 398 22.30 28.70 -21.41
N ILE A 399 21.37 28.01 -22.09
CA ILE A 399 21.26 28.04 -23.56
C ILE A 399 21.00 29.47 -24.04
N ILE A 400 20.07 30.19 -23.40
CA ILE A 400 19.76 31.59 -23.74
C ILE A 400 21.01 32.46 -23.56
N SER A 401 21.72 32.34 -22.43
CA SER A 401 22.95 33.12 -22.16
C SER A 401 24.15 32.78 -23.05
N ALA A 402 24.12 31.64 -23.74
CA ALA A 402 25.17 31.24 -24.68
C ALA A 402 24.89 31.71 -26.11
N ILE A 403 23.64 32.05 -26.42
CA ILE A 403 23.19 32.49 -27.76
C ILE A 403 23.07 34.01 -27.83
N ILE A 404 22.57 34.63 -26.75
CA ILE A 404 22.45 36.09 -26.56
C ILE A 404 23.68 36.58 -25.79
#